data_AF-A0AA47N9H5-F1
#
_entry.id   AF-A0AA47N9H5-F1
#
_cell.length_a   1.000
_cell.length_b   1.000
_cell.length_c   1.000
_cell.angle_alpha   90.00
_cell.angle_beta   90.00
_cell.angle_gamma   90.00
#
_symmetry.space_group_name_H-M   'P 1'
#
loop_
_entity.id
_entity.type
_entity.pdbx_description
1 polymer ?
#
loop_
_entity_poly.entity_id
_entity_poly.type
_entity_poly.pdbx_seq_one_letter_code
_entity_poly.pdbx_strand_id
1 'polypeptide(L)'
;MKLAWRTTPPTHWERPPAPLLRALCRVQWTRGALARLGLDAPQTDPGQTSAFFRRNPAPATFTVPPSEEYVKELHACWRDSRALSHSTTDARTLAAMQDAAQVGLGRMPPVEPAIASLILAPDEALRPDARWKLFSDWCNGKAADPVRCPVAIVLEFLQSLLDSGRSHSTLRVYVAAISSRHEGVDGATVGCHRLVSLFLRGALRLRPPRTLRAPAWDLPLVLEAMSLPPFEPLTQVGLKWLSMKVAFLLAITSAKRVGELQALSVAETCLRWNPDGSGVVLWPNVAFLPKVLSRTHLNQPIRLARFDSPSEEGRSELLCPVRALRAYIAATAGIRQSEQLFVCHGGPNRGCALSKQRLSHWVVDAITHAYGASGRPPPSGVRCHSTRSVATSWAALRGVPLEAICAAASWATPGTFTRFYRVNVADHCPMAAVLRPSGCWLLCDIVGMVIQCFKHRLWRSVRMK
;
A
#
# COMPACT_ATOMS: atom_id res chain seq x y z
N MET A 1 20.76 15.84 -66.41
CA MET A 1 21.40 15.14 -67.55
C MET A 1 21.55 13.67 -67.19
N LYS A 2 21.23 12.80 -68.16
CA LYS A 2 21.29 11.32 -68.15
C LYS A 2 22.65 10.84 -67.61
N LEU A 3 22.77 9.72 -66.88
CA LEU A 3 22.69 8.38 -67.46
C LEU A 3 22.26 7.32 -66.43
N ALA A 4 21.41 6.42 -66.90
CA ALA A 4 21.09 5.14 -66.31
C ALA A 4 22.23 4.14 -66.51
N TRP A 5 22.42 3.25 -65.53
CA TRP A 5 22.86 1.88 -65.78
C TRP A 5 21.86 0.93 -65.10
N ARG A 6 21.16 0.16 -65.94
CA ARG A 6 20.41 -1.02 -65.53
C ARG A 6 21.40 -2.18 -65.47
N THR A 7 21.43 -2.91 -64.36
CA THR A 7 21.70 -4.35 -64.36
C THR A 7 20.80 -5.00 -63.31
N THR A 8 20.11 -6.04 -63.76
CA THR A 8 19.17 -6.92 -63.06
C THR A 8 19.81 -7.69 -61.88
N PRO A 9 19.06 -8.04 -60.82
CA PRO A 9 19.57 -8.81 -59.70
C PRO A 9 19.59 -10.32 -60.01
N PRO A 10 20.51 -11.11 -59.42
CA PRO A 10 20.38 -12.55 -59.40
C PRO A 10 19.34 -12.98 -58.36
N THR A 11 18.52 -13.94 -58.77
CA THR A 11 17.57 -14.72 -57.99
C THR A 11 18.29 -15.67 -57.02
N HIS A 12 17.55 -16.10 -55.99
CA HIS A 12 17.87 -17.08 -54.95
C HIS A 12 18.71 -16.61 -53.74
N TRP A 13 18.00 -16.08 -52.74
CA TRP A 13 18.32 -16.41 -51.35
C TRP A 13 17.08 -17.04 -50.72
N GLU A 14 17.17 -18.32 -50.39
CA GLU A 14 16.15 -19.01 -49.61
C GLU A 14 16.17 -18.45 -48.18
N ARG A 15 15.02 -17.94 -47.71
CA ARG A 15 14.83 -17.56 -46.31
C ARG A 15 14.98 -18.81 -45.43
N PRO A 16 15.82 -18.81 -44.38
CA PRO A 16 15.87 -19.92 -43.45
C PRO A 16 14.56 -19.95 -42.67
N PRO A 17 14.08 -21.15 -42.29
CA PRO A 17 12.84 -21.26 -41.56
C PRO A 17 12.93 -20.55 -40.19
N ALA A 18 11.81 -19.95 -39.78
CA ALA A 18 11.65 -19.16 -38.56
C ALA A 18 12.12 -19.77 -37.21
N PRO A 19 12.36 -21.10 -37.05
CA PRO A 19 12.93 -21.64 -35.81
C PRO A 19 14.40 -21.25 -35.56
N LEU A 20 15.21 -21.07 -36.61
CA LEU A 20 16.65 -20.81 -36.50
C LEU A 20 16.98 -19.38 -36.03
N LEU A 21 16.19 -18.38 -36.46
CA LEU A 21 16.29 -17.00 -36.01
C LEU A 21 15.95 -16.84 -34.51
N ARG A 22 15.05 -17.67 -33.97
CA ARG A 22 14.69 -17.63 -32.53
C ARG A 22 15.76 -18.28 -31.64
N ALA A 23 16.51 -19.26 -32.16
CA ALA A 23 17.63 -19.88 -31.44
C ALA A 23 18.84 -18.94 -31.37
N LEU A 24 19.20 -18.28 -32.48
CA LEU A 24 20.32 -17.35 -32.54
C LEU A 24 20.10 -16.09 -31.67
N CYS A 25 18.87 -15.55 -31.63
CA CYS A 25 18.54 -14.43 -30.74
C CYS A 25 18.60 -14.80 -29.25
N ARG A 26 18.31 -16.06 -28.87
CA ARG A 26 18.43 -16.51 -27.46
C ARG A 26 19.88 -16.66 -27.01
N VAL A 27 20.75 -17.18 -27.88
CA VAL A 27 22.19 -17.37 -27.58
C VAL A 27 22.92 -16.02 -27.45
N GLN A 28 22.59 -15.03 -28.27
CA GLN A 28 23.13 -13.67 -28.14
C GLN A 28 22.63 -12.95 -26.88
N TRP A 29 21.39 -13.17 -26.46
CA TRP A 29 20.85 -12.63 -25.21
C TRP A 29 21.50 -13.22 -23.97
N THR A 30 21.76 -14.54 -23.96
CA THR A 30 22.44 -15.20 -22.85
C THR A 30 23.91 -14.77 -22.71
N ARG A 31 24.64 -14.60 -23.83
CA ARG A 31 26.01 -14.04 -23.81
C ARG A 31 26.04 -12.59 -23.33
N GLY A 32 25.08 -11.76 -23.76
CA GLY A 32 24.95 -10.38 -23.28
C GLY A 32 24.58 -10.26 -21.79
N ALA A 33 23.85 -11.24 -21.25
CA ALA A 33 23.51 -11.30 -19.82
C ALA A 33 24.69 -11.78 -18.95
N LEU A 34 25.50 -12.73 -19.44
CA LEU A 34 26.69 -13.24 -18.73
C LEU A 34 27.81 -12.20 -18.65
N ALA A 35 28.04 -11.43 -19.73
CA ALA A 35 29.00 -10.32 -19.75
C ALA A 35 28.62 -9.18 -18.79
N ARG A 36 27.32 -8.95 -18.54
CA ARG A 36 26.83 -7.93 -17.57
C ARG A 36 26.91 -8.38 -16.12
N LEU A 37 27.05 -9.69 -15.87
CA LEU A 37 27.21 -10.29 -14.55
C LEU A 37 28.67 -10.54 -14.19
N GLY A 38 29.62 -10.24 -15.09
CA GLY A 38 31.06 -10.42 -14.85
C GLY A 38 31.48 -11.89 -14.71
N LEU A 39 30.72 -12.83 -15.26
CA LEU A 39 30.98 -14.27 -15.17
C LEU A 39 31.72 -14.86 -16.38
N ASP A 40 31.99 -14.04 -17.40
CA ASP A 40 32.86 -14.39 -18.53
C ASP A 40 34.16 -13.58 -18.42
N ALA A 41 35.12 -14.09 -17.64
CA ALA A 41 36.52 -13.69 -17.73
C ALA A 41 37.38 -14.95 -17.70
N PRO A 42 38.21 -15.22 -18.72
CA PRO A 42 39.19 -16.30 -18.64
C PRO A 42 40.20 -15.98 -17.55
N GLN A 43 40.54 -16.99 -16.74
CA GLN A 43 41.62 -16.90 -15.76
C GLN A 43 42.95 -16.65 -16.49
N THR A 44 43.59 -15.53 -16.18
CA THR A 44 44.99 -15.27 -16.55
C THR A 44 45.88 -15.48 -15.32
N ASP A 45 46.88 -16.34 -15.46
CA ASP A 45 47.92 -16.62 -14.47
C ASP A 45 48.67 -15.36 -14.01
N PRO A 46 49.21 -15.34 -12.76
CA PRO A 46 49.88 -14.17 -12.20
C PRO A 46 51.31 -14.05 -12.73
N GLY A 47 51.53 -13.12 -13.66
CA GLY A 47 52.85 -12.64 -14.08
C GLY A 47 53.47 -11.67 -13.05
N GLN A 48 54.79 -11.81 -12.84
CA GLN A 48 55.60 -11.18 -11.80
C GLN A 48 55.85 -9.66 -11.94
N THR A 49 56.20 -9.06 -10.78
CA THR A 49 56.92 -7.78 -10.52
C THR A 49 56.10 -6.48 -10.56
N SER A 50 56.28 -5.47 -9.67
CA SER A 50 57.50 -4.96 -9.01
C SER A 50 57.31 -4.48 -7.55
N ALA A 51 58.42 -4.40 -6.80
CA ALA A 51 58.49 -4.42 -5.34
C ALA A 51 58.45 -3.04 -4.61
N PHE A 52 57.85 -1.99 -5.19
CA PHE A 52 57.93 -0.63 -4.60
C PHE A 52 56.60 0.04 -4.19
N PHE A 53 55.45 -0.65 -4.29
CA PHE A 53 54.16 -0.15 -3.78
C PHE A 53 53.48 -1.18 -2.86
N ARG A 54 53.78 -1.18 -1.56
CA ARG A 54 52.94 -1.85 -0.56
C ARG A 54 51.74 -0.95 -0.21
N ARG A 55 50.67 -1.03 -0.99
CA ARG A 55 49.30 -0.78 -0.48
C ARG A 55 48.90 -2.00 0.33
N ASN A 56 48.28 -1.80 1.48
CA ASN A 56 47.60 -2.84 2.24
C ASN A 56 46.13 -2.87 1.74
N PRO A 57 45.63 -3.92 1.06
CA PRO A 57 44.23 -4.04 0.74
C PRO A 57 43.65 -5.26 1.47
N ALA A 58 43.04 -5.00 2.63
CA ALA A 58 41.94 -5.83 3.11
C ALA A 58 40.91 -4.90 3.74
N PRO A 59 39.82 -4.53 3.05
CA PRO A 59 38.62 -4.17 3.77
C PRO A 59 38.10 -5.47 4.39
N ALA A 60 38.20 -5.58 5.72
CA ALA A 60 37.42 -6.56 6.45
C ALA A 60 35.97 -6.40 5.99
N THR A 61 35.48 -7.40 5.27
CA THR A 61 34.09 -7.47 4.83
C THR A 61 33.28 -7.52 6.11
N PHE A 62 32.68 -6.38 6.49
CA PHE A 62 31.70 -6.35 7.56
C PHE A 62 30.52 -7.20 7.11
N THR A 63 30.60 -8.47 7.48
CA THR A 63 29.53 -9.45 7.33
C THR A 63 28.75 -9.35 8.62
N VAL A 64 27.57 -8.74 8.55
CA VAL A 64 26.58 -8.96 9.61
C VAL A 64 26.23 -10.45 9.51
N PRO A 65 26.58 -11.29 10.51
CA PRO A 65 26.15 -12.66 10.48
C PRO A 65 24.62 -12.63 10.43
N PRO A 66 24.01 -13.26 9.42
CA PRO A 66 22.57 -13.23 9.32
C PRO A 66 22.00 -13.90 10.57
N SER A 67 21.05 -13.24 11.25
CA SER A 67 20.44 -13.78 12.47
C SER A 67 20.10 -15.25 12.25
N GLU A 68 20.63 -16.11 13.11
CA GLU A 68 20.47 -17.56 12.97
C GLU A 68 18.97 -17.91 12.98
N GLU A 69 18.18 -17.14 13.73
CA GLU A 69 16.72 -17.20 13.78
C GLU A 69 16.09 -16.77 12.44
N TYR A 70 16.54 -15.66 11.84
CA TYR A 70 16.07 -15.21 10.53
C TYR A 70 16.41 -16.21 9.42
N VAL A 71 17.61 -16.80 9.46
CA VAL A 71 18.06 -17.80 8.47
C VAL A 71 17.33 -19.13 8.67
N LYS A 72 17.09 -19.55 9.92
CA LYS A 72 16.24 -20.70 10.24
C LYS A 72 14.80 -20.49 9.76
N GLU A 73 14.23 -19.31 9.98
CA GLU A 73 12.87 -18.98 9.54
C GLU A 73 12.78 -18.90 7.99
N LEU A 74 13.77 -18.31 7.33
CA LEU A 74 13.87 -18.26 5.87
C LEU A 74 14.05 -19.65 5.25
N HIS A 75 14.90 -20.50 5.85
CA HIS A 75 15.07 -21.89 5.40
C HIS A 75 13.85 -22.75 5.69
N ALA A 76 13.14 -22.52 6.80
CA ALA A 76 11.85 -23.16 7.06
C ALA A 76 10.81 -22.76 6.00
N CYS A 77 10.78 -21.48 5.60
CA CYS A 77 9.91 -20.97 4.53
C CYS A 77 10.27 -21.51 3.13
N TRP A 78 11.53 -21.91 2.90
CA TRP A 78 11.98 -22.46 1.61
C TRP A 78 11.88 -23.99 1.52
N ARG A 79 11.97 -24.71 2.65
CA ARG A 79 11.79 -26.17 2.68
C ARG A 79 10.34 -26.59 2.41
N ASP A 80 9.37 -25.77 2.80
CA ASP A 80 7.97 -25.98 2.43
C ASP A 80 7.41 -24.75 1.71
N SER A 81 7.50 -24.76 0.38
CA SER A 81 6.93 -23.73 -0.49
C SER A 81 5.41 -23.56 -0.34
N ARG A 82 4.72 -24.48 0.34
CA ARG A 82 3.29 -24.33 0.68
C ARG A 82 3.08 -23.30 1.80
N ALA A 83 4.09 -23.04 2.65
CA ALA A 83 4.06 -22.06 3.72
C ALA A 83 3.85 -20.61 3.21
N LEU A 84 4.45 -20.27 2.05
CA LEU A 84 4.28 -18.98 1.38
C LEU A 84 2.93 -18.86 0.64
N SER A 85 2.16 -19.95 0.56
CA SER A 85 0.91 -20.06 -0.19
C SER A 85 -0.34 -20.18 0.69
N HIS A 86 -0.22 -20.06 2.02
CA HIS A 86 -1.40 -20.05 2.90
C HIS A 86 -2.14 -18.72 2.85
N SER A 87 -2.85 -18.49 1.75
CA SER A 87 -4.26 -18.21 1.94
C SER A 87 -4.82 -19.44 2.66
N THR A 88 -5.50 -19.26 3.81
CA THR A 88 -6.16 -20.37 4.51
C THR A 88 -6.93 -21.21 3.50
N THR A 89 -7.08 -22.53 3.73
CA THR A 89 -7.85 -23.39 2.81
C THR A 89 -9.19 -22.73 2.51
N ASP A 90 -9.86 -22.23 3.55
CA ASP A 90 -11.09 -21.42 3.45
C ASP A 90 -10.94 -20.16 2.58
N ALA A 91 -9.85 -19.41 2.68
CA ALA A 91 -9.61 -18.24 1.85
C ALA A 91 -9.24 -18.58 0.40
N ARG A 92 -8.62 -19.74 0.13
CA ARG A 92 -8.42 -20.25 -1.25
C ARG A 92 -9.73 -20.75 -1.81
N THR A 93 -10.50 -21.49 -1.03
CA THR A 93 -11.82 -22.01 -1.36
C THR A 93 -12.82 -20.86 -1.60
N LEU A 94 -12.78 -19.78 -0.82
CA LEU A 94 -13.59 -18.56 -1.03
C LEU A 94 -13.08 -17.70 -2.19
N ALA A 95 -11.76 -17.55 -2.37
CA ALA A 95 -11.19 -16.72 -3.43
C ALA A 95 -11.19 -17.39 -4.82
N ALA A 96 -11.24 -18.72 -4.87
CA ALA A 96 -11.28 -19.52 -6.10
C ALA A 96 -12.64 -20.19 -6.35
N MET A 97 -13.57 -20.16 -5.38
CA MET A 97 -14.86 -20.87 -5.40
C MET A 97 -14.73 -22.37 -5.74
N GLN A 98 -13.58 -22.98 -5.48
CA GLN A 98 -13.24 -24.33 -5.96
C GLN A 98 -13.99 -25.46 -5.23
N ASP A 99 -14.40 -25.25 -3.97
CA ASP A 99 -15.17 -26.25 -3.18
C ASP A 99 -16.50 -25.68 -2.64
N ALA A 100 -17.16 -24.81 -3.41
CA ALA A 100 -18.45 -24.23 -3.01
C ALA A 100 -19.48 -25.30 -2.60
N ALA A 101 -19.43 -26.50 -3.18
CA ALA A 101 -20.30 -27.62 -2.83
C ALA A 101 -20.03 -28.24 -1.44
N GLN A 102 -18.78 -28.28 -0.97
CA GLN A 102 -18.45 -28.87 0.35
C GLN A 102 -18.82 -27.95 1.52
N VAL A 103 -18.89 -26.63 1.30
CA VAL A 103 -19.24 -25.63 2.33
C VAL A 103 -20.72 -25.20 2.24
N GLY A 104 -21.55 -25.93 1.48
CA GLY A 104 -22.98 -25.61 1.29
C GLY A 104 -23.28 -24.38 0.41
N LEU A 105 -22.26 -23.68 -0.09
CA LEU A 105 -22.36 -22.51 -0.98
C LEU A 105 -22.90 -22.86 -2.38
N GLY A 106 -22.72 -24.10 -2.84
CA GLY A 106 -23.27 -24.58 -4.11
C GLY A 106 -24.79 -24.80 -4.08
N ARG A 107 -25.42 -24.71 -2.90
CA ARG A 107 -26.88 -24.80 -2.69
C ARG A 107 -27.46 -23.51 -2.11
N MET A 108 -26.67 -22.44 -2.01
CA MET A 108 -27.14 -21.20 -1.44
C MET A 108 -28.16 -20.58 -2.40
N PRO A 109 -29.42 -20.36 -1.98
CA PRO A 109 -30.37 -19.66 -2.82
C PRO A 109 -29.80 -18.28 -3.17
N PRO A 110 -30.18 -17.69 -4.33
CA PRO A 110 -29.75 -16.36 -4.70
C PRO A 110 -30.00 -15.42 -3.51
N VAL A 111 -28.91 -14.95 -2.89
CA VAL A 111 -29.01 -14.04 -1.75
C VAL A 111 -29.62 -12.76 -2.29
N GLU A 112 -30.84 -12.47 -1.87
CA GLU A 112 -31.55 -11.28 -2.29
C GLU A 112 -30.65 -10.05 -2.04
N PRO A 113 -30.51 -9.11 -2.99
CA PRO A 113 -29.61 -7.96 -2.84
C PRO A 113 -29.80 -7.19 -1.54
N ALA A 114 -31.04 -7.17 -1.02
CA ALA A 114 -31.38 -6.64 0.30
C ALA A 114 -30.65 -7.37 1.43
N ILE A 115 -30.60 -8.70 1.43
CA ILE A 115 -29.89 -9.51 2.43
C ILE A 115 -28.37 -9.39 2.27
N ALA A 116 -27.86 -9.34 1.04
CA ALA A 116 -26.43 -9.12 0.78
C ALA A 116 -25.94 -7.75 1.31
N SER A 117 -26.82 -6.73 1.25
CA SER A 117 -26.54 -5.39 1.79
C SER A 117 -26.45 -5.34 3.32
N LEU A 118 -27.04 -6.32 4.02
CA LEU A 118 -26.95 -6.46 5.48
C LEU A 118 -25.62 -7.11 5.93
N ILE A 119 -24.96 -7.85 5.03
CA ILE A 119 -23.73 -8.60 5.31
C ILE A 119 -22.48 -7.81 4.88
N LEU A 120 -22.59 -6.99 3.83
CA LEU A 120 -21.49 -6.24 3.24
C LEU A 120 -21.54 -4.77 3.65
N ALA A 121 -20.37 -4.14 3.82
CA ALA A 121 -20.31 -2.70 4.02
C ALA A 121 -21.00 -1.96 2.84
N PRO A 122 -21.68 -0.82 3.05
CA PRO A 122 -22.44 -0.14 1.99
C PRO A 122 -21.62 0.16 0.71
N ASP A 123 -20.36 0.59 0.88
CA ASP A 123 -19.39 0.79 -0.23
C ASP A 123 -19.13 -0.49 -1.05
N GLU A 124 -19.19 -1.65 -0.40
CA GLU A 124 -18.97 -2.98 -0.99
C GLU A 124 -20.26 -3.47 -1.67
N ALA A 125 -21.43 -3.19 -1.11
CA ALA A 125 -22.74 -3.53 -1.68
C ALA A 125 -23.08 -2.75 -2.96
N LEU A 126 -22.73 -1.46 -3.03
CA LEU A 126 -22.97 -0.61 -4.22
C LEU A 126 -21.99 -0.88 -5.38
N ARG A 127 -20.88 -1.57 -5.10
CA ARG A 127 -19.79 -1.80 -6.04
C ARG A 127 -20.16 -2.79 -7.16
N PRO A 128 -20.82 -3.93 -6.89
CA PRO A 128 -21.36 -4.83 -7.91
C PRO A 128 -22.33 -4.12 -8.86
N ASP A 129 -23.23 -3.28 -8.37
CA ASP A 129 -24.30 -2.65 -9.16
C ASP A 129 -23.75 -1.74 -10.25
N ALA A 130 -22.79 -0.88 -9.92
CA ALA A 130 -22.16 -0.01 -10.91
C ALA A 130 -21.41 -0.78 -12.01
N ARG A 131 -20.79 -1.91 -11.66
CA ARG A 131 -20.06 -2.75 -12.62
C ARG A 131 -21.00 -3.57 -13.49
N TRP A 132 -22.08 -4.09 -12.90
CA TRP A 132 -23.15 -4.75 -13.63
C TRP A 132 -23.82 -3.80 -14.62
N LYS A 133 -24.08 -2.55 -14.22
CA LYS A 133 -24.65 -1.54 -15.10
C LYS A 133 -23.78 -1.32 -16.35
N LEU A 134 -22.48 -1.12 -16.16
CA LEU A 134 -21.54 -0.97 -17.28
C LEU A 134 -21.51 -2.19 -18.21
N PHE A 135 -21.60 -3.40 -17.65
CA PHE A 135 -21.70 -4.62 -18.46
C PHE A 135 -23.05 -4.73 -19.19
N SER A 136 -24.14 -4.32 -18.53
CA SER A 136 -25.48 -4.30 -19.12
C SER A 136 -25.54 -3.32 -20.29
N ASP A 137 -25.00 -2.11 -20.12
CA ASP A 137 -24.91 -1.10 -21.17
C ASP A 137 -24.07 -1.62 -22.36
N TRP A 138 -22.98 -2.34 -22.09
CA TRP A 138 -22.18 -3.01 -23.13
C TRP A 138 -22.98 -4.07 -23.90
N CYS A 139 -23.74 -4.92 -23.20
CA CYS A 139 -24.56 -5.95 -23.82
C CYS A 139 -25.69 -5.33 -24.66
N ASN A 140 -26.34 -4.29 -24.15
CA ASN A 140 -27.36 -3.53 -24.88
C ASN A 140 -26.81 -2.94 -26.19
N GLY A 141 -25.60 -2.38 -26.15
CA GLY A 141 -24.91 -1.88 -27.35
C GLY A 141 -24.55 -2.97 -28.38
N LYS A 142 -24.56 -4.24 -27.97
CA LYS A 142 -24.32 -5.42 -28.80
C LYS A 142 -25.60 -6.19 -29.14
N ALA A 143 -26.77 -5.66 -28.78
CA ALA A 143 -28.07 -6.33 -28.88
C ALA A 143 -28.08 -7.73 -28.22
N ALA A 144 -27.37 -7.87 -27.09
CA ALA A 144 -27.29 -9.11 -26.31
C ALA A 144 -27.98 -8.93 -24.95
N ASP A 145 -28.60 -9.99 -24.45
CA ASP A 145 -29.17 -10.04 -23.09
C ASP A 145 -28.05 -10.18 -22.04
N PRO A 146 -27.85 -9.20 -21.14
CA PRO A 146 -26.77 -9.26 -20.14
C PRO A 146 -26.91 -10.42 -19.14
N VAL A 147 -28.10 -10.97 -18.93
CA VAL A 147 -28.33 -12.08 -18.01
C VAL A 147 -27.98 -13.43 -18.65
N ARG A 148 -28.11 -13.54 -19.97
CA ARG A 148 -28.08 -14.81 -20.71
C ARG A 148 -27.07 -14.85 -21.86
N CYS A 149 -26.23 -13.82 -22.00
CA CYS A 149 -25.29 -13.72 -23.11
C CYS A 149 -24.26 -14.88 -23.11
N PRO A 150 -23.75 -15.27 -24.29
CA PRO A 150 -22.72 -16.30 -24.36
C PRO A 150 -21.39 -15.78 -23.80
N VAL A 151 -20.52 -16.69 -23.36
CA VAL A 151 -19.21 -16.35 -22.79
C VAL A 151 -18.33 -15.50 -23.72
N ALA A 152 -18.54 -15.59 -25.04
CA ALA A 152 -17.85 -14.73 -26.02
C ALA A 152 -18.08 -13.23 -25.74
N ILE A 153 -19.32 -12.82 -25.46
CA ILE A 153 -19.67 -11.41 -25.16
C ILE A 153 -19.03 -10.95 -23.85
N VAL A 154 -19.00 -11.84 -22.84
CA VAL A 154 -18.29 -11.57 -21.58
C VAL A 154 -16.79 -11.36 -21.83
N LEU A 155 -16.16 -12.23 -22.62
CA LEU A 155 -14.72 -12.13 -22.92
C LEU A 155 -14.40 -10.89 -23.76
N GLU A 156 -15.25 -10.51 -24.72
CA GLU A 156 -15.13 -9.25 -25.47
C GLU A 156 -15.18 -8.04 -24.54
N PHE A 157 -16.11 -8.04 -23.58
CA PHE A 157 -16.19 -6.98 -22.57
C PHE A 157 -14.93 -6.93 -21.68
N LEU A 158 -14.46 -8.08 -21.20
CA LEU A 158 -13.24 -8.11 -20.38
C LEU A 158 -12.00 -7.70 -21.18
N GLN A 159 -11.95 -8.05 -22.47
CA GLN A 159 -10.91 -7.63 -23.40
C GLN A 159 -10.95 -6.12 -23.61
N SER A 160 -12.11 -5.50 -23.81
CA SER A 160 -12.22 -4.04 -23.95
C SER A 160 -11.76 -3.30 -22.69
N LEU A 161 -12.08 -3.82 -21.50
CA LEU A 161 -11.56 -3.31 -20.22
C LEU A 161 -10.04 -3.50 -20.11
N LEU A 162 -9.51 -4.64 -20.56
CA LEU A 162 -8.07 -4.86 -20.58
C LEU A 162 -7.42 -3.87 -21.55
N ASP A 163 -7.90 -3.70 -22.78
CA ASP A 163 -7.35 -2.76 -23.76
C ASP A 163 -7.41 -1.32 -23.25
N SER A 164 -8.45 -0.95 -22.50
CA SER A 164 -8.57 0.35 -21.82
C SER A 164 -7.64 0.54 -20.60
N GLY A 165 -6.63 -0.31 -20.41
CA GLY A 165 -5.66 -0.15 -19.34
C GLY A 165 -6.06 -0.70 -17.97
N ARG A 166 -7.22 -1.39 -17.82
CA ARG A 166 -7.65 -1.87 -16.49
C ARG A 166 -6.72 -2.96 -15.94
N SER A 167 -6.58 -2.99 -14.62
CA SER A 167 -5.74 -3.96 -13.92
C SER A 167 -6.41 -5.32 -13.82
N HIS A 168 -5.62 -6.38 -13.69
CA HIS A 168 -6.12 -7.73 -13.39
C HIS A 168 -7.07 -7.76 -12.18
N SER A 169 -6.73 -7.05 -11.10
CA SER A 169 -7.61 -6.97 -9.92
C SER A 169 -8.97 -6.35 -10.24
N THR A 170 -9.02 -5.35 -11.13
CA THR A 170 -10.26 -4.71 -11.56
C THR A 170 -11.12 -5.67 -12.37
N LEU A 171 -10.52 -6.40 -13.31
CA LEU A 171 -11.20 -7.39 -14.14
C LEU A 171 -11.86 -8.47 -13.29
N ARG A 172 -11.18 -8.96 -12.24
CA ARG A 172 -11.78 -9.91 -11.29
C ARG A 172 -13.04 -9.38 -10.62
N VAL A 173 -13.11 -8.09 -10.30
CA VAL A 173 -14.32 -7.51 -9.68
C VAL A 173 -15.47 -7.41 -10.68
N TYR A 174 -15.18 -7.10 -11.95
CA TYR A 174 -16.20 -7.18 -13.01
C TYR A 174 -16.72 -8.60 -13.19
N VAL A 175 -15.82 -9.59 -13.26
CA VAL A 175 -16.22 -11.01 -13.34
C VAL A 175 -17.10 -11.42 -12.17
N ALA A 176 -16.77 -11.01 -10.94
CA ALA A 176 -17.59 -11.30 -9.77
C ALA A 176 -18.99 -10.65 -9.87
N ALA A 177 -19.07 -9.39 -10.28
CA ALA A 177 -20.34 -8.68 -10.47
C ALA A 177 -21.21 -9.30 -11.57
N ILE A 178 -20.59 -9.75 -12.66
CA ILE A 178 -21.29 -10.47 -13.73
C ILE A 178 -21.78 -11.82 -13.21
N SER A 179 -20.93 -12.57 -12.50
CA SER A 179 -21.27 -13.88 -11.96
C SER A 179 -22.45 -13.85 -10.99
N SER A 180 -22.66 -12.76 -10.26
CA SER A 180 -23.78 -12.64 -9.30
C SER A 180 -25.15 -12.45 -9.95
N ARG A 181 -25.20 -12.09 -11.24
CA ARG A 181 -26.45 -11.69 -11.91
C ARG A 181 -26.68 -12.41 -13.24
N HIS A 182 -25.66 -13.06 -13.79
CA HIS A 182 -25.75 -13.87 -14.99
C HIS A 182 -26.27 -15.28 -14.64
N GLU A 183 -27.09 -15.88 -15.49
CA GLU A 183 -27.65 -17.24 -15.32
C GLU A 183 -26.59 -18.38 -15.38
N GLY A 184 -25.31 -18.04 -15.60
CA GLY A 184 -24.25 -18.99 -15.94
C GLY A 184 -24.14 -19.29 -17.43
N VAL A 185 -23.05 -19.96 -17.80
CA VAL A 185 -22.74 -20.45 -19.17
C VAL A 185 -22.15 -21.85 -19.04
N ASP A 186 -22.59 -22.79 -19.87
CA ASP A 186 -22.15 -24.20 -19.85
C ASP A 186 -22.26 -24.86 -18.47
N GLY A 187 -23.34 -24.54 -17.73
CA GLY A 187 -23.60 -25.09 -16.39
C GLY A 187 -22.71 -24.54 -15.27
N ALA A 188 -21.90 -23.51 -15.55
CA ALA A 188 -21.03 -22.86 -14.56
C ALA A 188 -21.30 -21.34 -14.47
N THR A 189 -21.04 -20.75 -13.30
CA THR A 189 -21.04 -19.28 -13.19
C THR A 189 -19.93 -18.68 -14.05
N VAL A 190 -20.10 -17.43 -14.47
CA VAL A 190 -19.12 -16.73 -15.33
C VAL A 190 -17.71 -16.76 -14.73
N GLY A 191 -17.58 -16.61 -13.41
CA GLY A 191 -16.29 -16.64 -12.71
C GLY A 191 -15.63 -18.02 -12.68
N CYS A 192 -16.42 -19.09 -12.69
CA CYS A 192 -15.94 -20.47 -12.72
C CYS A 192 -15.72 -20.99 -14.15
N HIS A 193 -16.21 -20.29 -15.17
CA HIS A 193 -16.05 -20.69 -16.56
C HIS A 193 -14.57 -20.78 -16.99
N ARG A 194 -14.17 -21.89 -17.64
CA ARG A 194 -12.77 -22.19 -17.99
C ARG A 194 -12.10 -21.07 -18.80
N LEU A 195 -12.79 -20.54 -19.81
CA LEU A 195 -12.25 -19.48 -20.67
C LEU A 195 -12.04 -18.17 -19.91
N VAL A 196 -12.95 -17.79 -19.02
CA VAL A 196 -12.84 -16.57 -18.19
C VAL A 196 -11.65 -16.71 -17.22
N SER A 197 -11.50 -17.88 -16.60
CA SER A 197 -10.34 -18.19 -15.75
C SER A 197 -9.01 -18.18 -16.51
N LEU A 198 -8.97 -18.65 -17.77
CA LEU A 198 -7.78 -18.57 -18.62
C LEU A 198 -7.48 -17.11 -19.02
N PHE A 199 -8.52 -16.35 -19.37
CA PHE A 199 -8.41 -14.93 -19.69
C PHE A 199 -7.80 -14.13 -18.54
N LEU A 200 -8.31 -14.29 -17.31
CA LEU A 200 -7.78 -13.58 -16.13
C LEU A 200 -6.32 -13.96 -15.85
N ARG A 201 -5.94 -15.23 -16.03
CA ARG A 201 -4.54 -15.68 -15.95
C ARG A 201 -3.66 -15.02 -17.02
N GLY A 202 -4.17 -14.90 -18.25
CA GLY A 202 -3.51 -14.17 -19.34
C GLY A 202 -3.33 -12.68 -19.00
N ALA A 203 -4.39 -12.01 -18.58
CA ALA A 203 -4.37 -10.61 -18.16
C ALA A 203 -3.37 -10.34 -17.03
N LEU A 204 -3.27 -11.26 -16.05
CA LEU A 204 -2.27 -11.16 -14.98
C LEU A 204 -0.83 -11.24 -15.50
N ARG A 205 -0.56 -12.13 -16.47
CA ARG A 205 0.77 -12.29 -17.07
C ARG A 205 1.15 -11.10 -17.93
N LEU A 206 0.20 -10.55 -18.68
CA LEU A 206 0.39 -9.36 -19.51
C LEU A 206 0.62 -8.11 -18.65
N ARG A 207 -0.10 -7.99 -17.52
CA ARG A 207 -0.03 -6.83 -16.63
C ARG A 207 0.06 -7.25 -15.15
N PRO A 208 1.23 -7.74 -14.72
CA PRO A 208 1.44 -8.06 -13.31
C PRO A 208 1.33 -6.80 -12.45
N PRO A 209 0.72 -6.87 -11.26
CA PRO A 209 0.68 -5.74 -10.33
C PRO A 209 2.09 -5.26 -10.01
N ARG A 210 2.34 -3.96 -10.21
CA ARG A 210 3.58 -3.31 -9.79
C ARG A 210 3.41 -2.77 -8.38
N THR A 211 4.21 -3.26 -7.43
CA THR A 211 4.34 -2.66 -6.10
C THR A 211 5.43 -1.59 -6.14
N LEU A 212 5.18 -0.46 -5.49
CA LEU A 212 6.21 0.56 -5.30
C LEU A 212 7.31 -0.03 -4.41
N ARG A 213 8.55 -0.01 -4.87
CA ARG A 213 9.69 -0.53 -4.09
C ARG A 213 10.30 0.53 -3.17
N ALA A 214 10.12 1.80 -3.49
CA ALA A 214 10.55 2.94 -2.71
C ALA A 214 9.33 3.83 -2.40
N PRO A 215 9.35 4.57 -1.28
CA PRO A 215 8.28 5.50 -0.97
C PRO A 215 8.26 6.64 -2.01
N ALA A 216 7.07 7.13 -2.35
CA ALA A 216 6.92 8.25 -3.30
C ALA A 216 7.33 9.61 -2.68
N TRP A 217 7.52 9.66 -1.37
CA TRP A 217 7.84 10.86 -0.60
C TRP A 217 8.65 10.49 0.66
N ASP A 218 9.31 11.48 1.24
CA ASP A 218 10.28 11.36 2.32
C ASP A 218 9.64 11.77 3.66
N LEU A 219 9.51 10.81 4.59
CA LEU A 219 8.90 11.06 5.91
C LEU A 219 9.72 12.00 6.79
N PRO A 220 11.03 11.78 7.00
CA PRO A 220 11.97 12.75 7.54
C PRO A 220 11.70 14.19 7.14
N LEU A 221 11.70 14.47 5.83
CA LEU A 221 11.49 15.82 5.29
C LEU A 221 10.14 16.39 5.71
N VAL A 222 9.08 15.59 5.59
CA VAL A 222 7.73 16.06 5.96
C VAL A 222 7.64 16.37 7.45
N LEU A 223 8.25 15.55 8.31
CA LEU A 223 8.25 15.79 9.75
C LEU A 223 9.08 17.01 10.15
N GLU A 224 10.20 17.27 9.47
CA GLU A 224 10.96 18.50 9.66
C GLU A 224 10.12 19.73 9.29
N ALA A 225 9.51 19.73 8.10
CA ALA A 225 8.64 20.84 7.66
C ALA A 225 7.42 21.05 8.57
N MET A 226 6.86 19.97 9.15
CA MET A 226 5.75 20.05 10.11
C MET A 226 6.15 20.74 11.41
N SER A 227 7.44 20.86 11.72
CA SER A 227 7.97 21.56 12.91
C SER A 227 8.23 23.05 12.65
N LEU A 228 7.93 23.54 11.45
CA LEU A 228 8.22 24.90 10.98
C LEU A 228 6.93 25.59 10.47
N PRO A 229 6.96 26.91 10.22
CA PRO A 229 5.87 27.58 9.50
C PRO A 229 5.60 26.93 8.13
N PRO A 230 4.33 26.82 7.69
CA PRO A 230 3.12 27.35 8.31
C PRO A 230 2.45 26.40 9.32
N PHE A 231 3.09 25.29 9.70
CA PHE A 231 2.50 24.28 10.59
C PHE A 231 2.70 24.56 12.09
N GLU A 232 3.68 25.40 12.41
CA GLU A 232 4.00 25.91 13.75
C GLU A 232 4.23 27.44 13.70
N PRO A 233 4.04 28.17 14.82
CA PRO A 233 3.58 27.69 16.13
C PRO A 233 2.07 27.42 16.19
N LEU A 234 1.62 26.42 16.96
CA LEU A 234 0.19 26.07 17.11
C LEU A 234 -0.69 27.21 17.66
N THR A 235 -0.11 28.21 18.31
CA THR A 235 -0.84 29.37 18.85
C THR A 235 -1.26 30.37 17.77
N GLN A 236 -0.59 30.39 16.63
CA GLN A 236 -0.82 31.36 15.54
C GLN A 236 -1.24 30.68 14.22
N VAL A 237 -1.15 29.36 14.16
CA VAL A 237 -1.44 28.59 12.95
C VAL A 237 -2.90 28.74 12.53
N GLY A 238 -3.12 29.03 11.24
CA GLY A 238 -4.46 29.04 10.68
C GLY A 238 -5.11 27.66 10.69
N LEU A 239 -6.44 27.59 10.86
CA LEU A 239 -7.17 26.33 11.03
C LEU A 239 -6.93 25.33 9.88
N LYS A 240 -6.73 25.81 8.64
CA LYS A 240 -6.36 24.97 7.49
C LYS A 240 -5.08 24.17 7.75
N TRP A 241 -4.01 24.83 8.20
CA TRP A 241 -2.70 24.22 8.43
C TRP A 241 -2.73 23.28 9.64
N LEU A 242 -3.41 23.68 10.72
CA LEU A 242 -3.65 22.85 11.90
C LEU A 242 -4.41 21.56 11.54
N SER A 243 -5.45 21.69 10.71
CA SER A 243 -6.25 20.56 10.22
C SER A 243 -5.39 19.54 9.46
N MET A 244 -4.56 20.02 8.53
CA MET A 244 -3.65 19.18 7.75
C MET A 244 -2.59 18.52 8.63
N LYS A 245 -2.02 19.26 9.60
CA LYS A 245 -1.04 18.73 10.56
C LYS A 245 -1.63 17.58 11.37
N VAL A 246 -2.81 17.77 11.97
CA VAL A 246 -3.46 16.71 12.76
C VAL A 246 -3.82 15.51 11.89
N ALA A 247 -4.38 15.74 10.70
CA ALA A 247 -4.71 14.65 9.77
C ALA A 247 -3.48 13.82 9.39
N PHE A 248 -2.36 14.47 9.08
CA PHE A 248 -1.11 13.80 8.74
C PHE A 248 -0.53 13.03 9.94
N LEU A 249 -0.40 13.66 11.10
CA LEU A 249 0.14 13.04 12.31
C LEU A 249 -0.69 11.83 12.75
N LEU A 250 -2.03 11.93 12.73
CA LEU A 250 -2.90 10.79 13.04
C LEU A 250 -2.74 9.66 12.01
N ALA A 251 -2.57 9.97 10.73
CA ALA A 251 -2.40 8.96 9.69
C ALA A 251 -1.11 8.14 9.87
N ILE A 252 0.02 8.80 10.18
CA ILE A 252 1.30 8.11 10.34
C ILE A 252 1.45 7.40 11.70
N THR A 253 0.87 7.94 12.77
CA THR A 253 1.00 7.37 14.13
C THR A 253 0.05 6.21 14.38
N SER A 254 -1.13 6.21 13.76
CA SER A 254 -2.10 5.13 13.90
C SER A 254 -1.94 4.03 12.84
N ALA A 255 -1.36 4.38 11.68
CA ALA A 255 -1.37 3.56 10.46
C ALA A 255 -2.78 3.07 10.06
N LYS A 256 -3.86 3.76 10.45
CA LYS A 256 -5.25 3.39 10.14
C LYS A 256 -5.69 3.83 8.74
N ARG A 257 -6.76 3.23 8.20
CA ARG A 257 -7.28 3.63 6.88
C ARG A 257 -7.96 4.99 7.00
N VAL A 258 -8.00 5.75 5.90
CA VAL A 258 -8.68 7.07 5.88
C VAL A 258 -10.15 6.99 6.32
N GLY A 259 -10.84 5.88 6.06
CA GLY A 259 -12.21 5.67 6.57
C GLY A 259 -12.27 5.54 8.09
N GLU A 260 -11.31 4.84 8.70
CA GLU A 260 -11.21 4.74 10.17
C GLU A 260 -10.86 6.10 10.80
N LEU A 261 -10.01 6.90 10.14
CA LEU A 261 -9.66 8.25 10.61
C LEU A 261 -10.83 9.23 10.49
N GLN A 262 -11.59 9.16 9.39
CA GLN A 262 -12.77 10.01 9.19
C GLN A 262 -13.91 9.64 10.15
N ALA A 263 -14.02 8.37 10.53
CA ALA A 263 -15.02 7.90 11.48
C ALA A 263 -14.75 8.29 12.94
N LEU A 264 -13.60 8.88 13.27
CA LEU A 264 -13.32 9.36 14.62
C LEU A 264 -14.29 10.47 15.03
N SER A 265 -14.55 10.59 16.33
CA SER A 265 -15.50 11.55 16.89
C SER A 265 -14.95 12.21 18.14
N VAL A 266 -15.40 13.44 18.44
CA VAL A 266 -15.14 14.15 19.70
C VAL A 266 -16.11 13.76 20.82
N ALA A 267 -17.15 12.98 20.53
CA ALA A 267 -18.10 12.50 21.52
C ALA A 267 -17.38 11.75 22.66
N GLU A 268 -17.87 11.87 23.88
CA GLU A 268 -17.25 11.28 25.09
C GLU A 268 -17.11 9.75 25.01
N THR A 269 -18.01 9.09 24.27
CA THR A 269 -17.94 7.64 24.01
C THR A 269 -16.82 7.24 23.05
N CYS A 270 -16.31 8.19 22.27
CA CYS A 270 -15.34 7.97 21.19
C CYS A 270 -13.97 8.59 21.46
N LEU A 271 -13.85 9.49 22.44
CA LEU A 271 -12.59 10.15 22.77
C LEU A 271 -12.42 10.26 24.29
N ARG A 272 -11.33 9.71 24.81
CA ARG A 272 -10.98 9.79 26.23
C ARG A 272 -9.53 10.20 26.41
N TRP A 273 -9.29 11.32 27.09
CA TRP A 273 -7.97 11.71 27.55
C TRP A 273 -7.55 10.86 28.74
N ASN A 274 -6.28 10.48 28.81
CA ASN A 274 -5.78 9.83 30.02
C ASN A 274 -5.73 10.86 31.16
N PRO A 275 -6.19 10.52 32.38
CA PRO A 275 -6.20 11.45 33.52
C PRO A 275 -4.81 12.01 33.88
N ASP A 276 -3.77 11.22 33.66
CA ASP A 276 -2.37 11.58 33.89
C ASP A 276 -1.76 12.48 32.79
N GLY A 277 -2.54 12.83 31.75
CA GLY A 277 -2.05 13.61 30.61
C GLY A 277 -1.14 12.85 29.65
N SER A 278 -0.84 11.56 29.90
CA SER A 278 0.08 10.74 29.12
C SER A 278 -0.37 10.46 27.68
N GLY A 279 -1.63 10.76 27.34
CA GLY A 279 -2.13 10.47 26.01
C GLY A 279 -3.64 10.56 25.84
N VAL A 280 -4.11 9.97 24.74
CA VAL A 280 -5.52 9.91 24.37
C VAL A 280 -5.86 8.55 23.78
N VAL A 281 -7.10 8.15 24.01
CA VAL A 281 -7.70 6.96 23.40
C VAL A 281 -8.86 7.41 22.52
N LEU A 282 -8.87 6.94 21.28
CA LEU A 282 -9.85 7.26 20.27
C LEU A 282 -10.50 5.98 19.76
N TRP A 283 -11.80 6.03 19.54
CA TRP A 283 -12.59 4.98 18.91
C TRP A 283 -13.31 5.57 17.68
N PRO A 284 -13.43 4.81 16.58
CA PRO A 284 -14.39 5.16 15.54
C PRO A 284 -15.80 5.23 16.11
N ASN A 285 -16.64 6.07 15.53
CA ASN A 285 -18.07 6.12 15.83
C ASN A 285 -18.67 4.71 15.71
N VAL A 286 -19.54 4.33 16.65
CA VAL A 286 -20.14 2.98 16.72
C VAL A 286 -20.94 2.59 15.47
N ALA A 287 -21.44 3.56 14.70
CA ALA A 287 -22.12 3.32 13.43
C ALA A 287 -21.15 3.01 12.27
N PHE A 288 -19.83 3.19 12.46
CA PHE A 288 -18.84 2.93 11.43
C PHE A 288 -18.54 1.44 11.29
N LEU A 289 -18.66 0.94 10.06
CA LEU A 289 -18.29 -0.43 9.70
C LEU A 289 -16.89 -0.45 9.06
N PRO A 290 -15.87 -1.03 9.73
CA PRO A 290 -14.54 -1.15 9.16
C PRO A 290 -14.54 -2.08 7.94
N LYS A 291 -13.62 -1.82 7.00
CA LYS A 291 -13.43 -2.65 5.80
C LYS A 291 -13.23 -4.14 6.11
N VAL A 292 -12.59 -4.44 7.24
CA VAL A 292 -12.43 -5.81 7.74
C VAL A 292 -13.28 -5.92 8.98
N LEU A 293 -14.48 -6.47 8.81
CA LEU A 293 -15.43 -6.69 9.90
C LEU A 293 -14.96 -7.88 10.75
N SER A 294 -14.54 -7.59 11.97
CA SER A 294 -14.34 -8.59 13.03
C SER A 294 -14.64 -7.97 14.38
N ARG A 295 -15.01 -8.79 15.38
CA ARG A 295 -15.24 -8.32 16.76
C ARG A 295 -14.05 -7.53 17.30
N THR A 296 -12.83 -7.97 16.97
CA THR A 296 -11.60 -7.28 17.36
C THR A 296 -11.47 -5.92 16.67
N HIS A 297 -11.68 -5.84 15.35
CA HIS A 297 -11.48 -4.59 14.60
C HIS A 297 -12.55 -3.54 14.88
N LEU A 298 -13.80 -3.95 15.16
CA LEU A 298 -14.90 -3.02 15.47
C LEU A 298 -14.61 -2.18 16.72
N ASN A 299 -14.06 -2.81 17.75
CA ASN A 299 -13.84 -2.17 19.05
C ASN A 299 -12.37 -1.80 19.30
N GLN A 300 -11.49 -1.91 18.29
CA GLN A 300 -10.07 -1.68 18.50
C GLN A 300 -9.78 -0.18 18.67
N PRO A 301 -9.30 0.27 19.85
CA PRO A 301 -8.97 1.68 20.05
C PRO A 301 -7.70 2.08 19.30
N ILE A 302 -7.65 3.34 18.88
CA ILE A 302 -6.42 4.05 18.56
C ILE A 302 -5.91 4.67 19.86
N ARG A 303 -4.76 4.21 20.33
CA ARG A 303 -4.08 4.77 21.51
C ARG A 303 -2.90 5.61 21.02
N LEU A 304 -2.85 6.87 21.44
CA LEU A 304 -1.76 7.79 21.14
C LEU A 304 -1.14 8.22 22.47
N ALA A 305 0.17 8.08 22.56
CA ALA A 305 0.95 8.61 23.67
C ALA A 305 1.30 10.07 23.39
N ARG A 306 1.36 10.87 24.46
CA ARG A 306 2.00 12.17 24.42
C ARG A 306 3.50 11.92 24.24
N PHE A 307 4.13 12.70 23.37
CA PHE A 307 5.58 12.67 23.26
C PHE A 307 6.13 13.48 24.43
N ASP A 308 6.55 12.78 25.47
CA ASP A 308 7.23 13.36 26.61
C ASP A 308 8.72 13.29 26.32
N SER A 309 9.36 14.41 26.00
CA SER A 309 10.80 14.49 26.13
C SER A 309 11.22 15.89 26.54
N PRO A 310 11.90 16.04 27.70
CA PRO A 310 12.78 17.16 27.98
C PRO A 310 14.09 16.98 27.18
N SER A 311 14.00 16.80 25.86
CA SER A 311 15.17 16.96 24.99
C SER A 311 15.48 18.44 24.91
N GLU A 312 16.76 18.82 25.03
CA GLU A 312 17.31 20.18 24.98
C GLU A 312 16.73 21.09 23.88
N GLU A 313 16.13 20.52 22.83
CA GLU A 313 15.68 21.25 21.62
C GLU A 313 14.15 21.34 21.42
N GLY A 314 13.30 20.75 22.29
CA GLY A 314 11.83 20.91 22.24
C GLY A 314 11.09 20.40 20.98
N ARG A 315 11.82 19.94 19.95
CA ARG A 315 11.27 19.50 18.65
C ARG A 315 10.31 18.30 18.74
N SER A 316 10.53 17.41 19.70
CA SER A 316 9.62 16.30 20.03
C SER A 316 8.18 16.78 20.26
N GLU A 317 8.06 17.87 21.01
CA GLU A 317 6.75 18.41 21.35
C GLU A 317 6.04 18.94 20.10
N LEU A 318 6.79 19.53 19.16
CA LEU A 318 6.28 20.08 17.90
C LEU A 318 5.57 19.05 17.02
N LEU A 319 5.93 17.78 17.15
CA LEU A 319 5.35 16.68 16.39
C LEU A 319 4.37 15.82 17.21
N CYS A 320 4.08 16.22 18.44
CA CYS A 320 3.22 15.47 19.35
C CYS A 320 1.77 15.40 18.82
N PRO A 321 1.26 14.21 18.46
CA PRO A 321 -0.10 14.07 17.92
C PRO A 321 -1.16 14.44 18.97
N VAL A 322 -0.90 14.15 20.25
CA VAL A 322 -1.77 14.52 21.38
C VAL A 322 -1.88 16.03 21.52
N ARG A 323 -0.77 16.76 21.39
CA ARG A 323 -0.75 18.23 21.47
C ARG A 323 -1.50 18.86 20.29
N ALA A 324 -1.18 18.41 19.08
CA ALA A 324 -1.83 18.91 17.86
C ALA A 324 -3.34 18.61 17.87
N LEU A 325 -3.74 17.41 18.28
CA LEU A 325 -5.15 17.02 18.41
C LEU A 325 -5.90 17.90 19.42
N ARG A 326 -5.31 18.14 20.59
CA ARG A 326 -5.92 19.02 21.61
C ARG A 326 -6.13 20.44 21.09
N ALA A 327 -5.11 21.00 20.42
CA ALA A 327 -5.20 22.33 19.80
C ALA A 327 -6.30 22.38 18.72
N TYR A 328 -6.41 21.34 17.88
CA TYR A 328 -7.45 21.27 16.85
C TYR A 328 -8.86 21.17 17.41
N ILE A 329 -9.07 20.34 18.44
CA ILE A 329 -10.38 20.22 19.10
C ILE A 329 -10.78 21.57 19.71
N ALA A 330 -9.85 22.25 20.40
CA ALA A 330 -10.11 23.58 20.95
C ALA A 330 -10.42 24.62 19.84
N ALA A 331 -9.61 24.67 18.79
CA ALA A 331 -9.78 25.62 17.68
C ALA A 331 -11.06 25.38 16.85
N THR A 332 -11.62 24.17 16.89
CA THR A 332 -12.86 23.84 16.17
C THR A 332 -14.11 23.87 17.04
N ALA A 333 -13.98 23.97 18.36
CA ALA A 333 -15.12 23.87 19.29
C ALA A 333 -16.25 24.86 18.95
N GLY A 334 -15.92 26.13 18.71
CA GLY A 334 -16.91 27.17 18.44
C GLY A 334 -17.55 27.15 17.05
N ILE A 335 -17.05 26.33 16.11
CA ILE A 335 -17.58 26.27 14.74
C ILE A 335 -18.21 24.93 14.39
N ARG A 336 -18.12 23.93 15.27
CA ARG A 336 -18.48 22.55 14.99
C ARG A 336 -19.98 22.38 14.90
N GLN A 337 -20.44 21.70 13.84
CA GLN A 337 -21.85 21.31 13.63
C GLN A 337 -22.02 19.78 13.63
N SER A 338 -20.95 19.05 13.94
CA SER A 338 -20.93 17.59 13.95
C SER A 338 -19.93 17.06 14.96
N GLU A 339 -20.31 15.99 15.64
CA GLU A 339 -19.45 15.25 16.55
C GLU A 339 -18.30 14.52 15.83
N GLN A 340 -18.28 14.44 14.50
CA GLN A 340 -17.16 13.85 13.77
C GLN A 340 -15.87 14.65 14.01
N LEU A 341 -14.76 14.00 14.38
CA LEU A 341 -13.51 14.66 14.78
C LEU A 341 -13.10 15.73 13.78
N PHE A 342 -12.94 15.36 12.51
CA PHE A 342 -12.57 16.28 11.45
C PHE A 342 -13.80 16.98 10.86
N VAL A 343 -13.78 18.31 10.89
CA VAL A 343 -14.80 19.19 10.29
C VAL A 343 -14.19 20.14 9.27
N CYS A 344 -14.98 20.55 8.28
CA CYS A 344 -14.54 21.50 7.26
C CYS A 344 -14.10 22.82 7.90
N HIS A 345 -12.88 23.28 7.59
CA HIS A 345 -12.28 24.48 8.19
C HIS A 345 -12.70 25.81 7.52
N GLY A 346 -13.47 25.77 6.43
CA GLY A 346 -13.86 26.97 5.67
C GLY A 346 -14.86 26.68 4.56
N GLY A 347 -15.26 27.74 3.85
CA GLY A 347 -16.31 27.68 2.83
C GLY A 347 -17.73 27.54 3.42
N PRO A 348 -18.75 27.30 2.57
CA PRO A 348 -20.14 27.20 3.00
C PRO A 348 -20.41 26.04 3.96
N ASN A 349 -19.55 25.02 3.95
CA ASN A 349 -19.67 23.85 4.81
C ASN A 349 -18.85 23.97 6.10
N ARG A 350 -18.36 25.17 6.48
CA ARG A 350 -17.53 25.36 7.67
C ARG A 350 -18.24 24.78 8.91
N GLY A 351 -17.56 23.89 9.63
CA GLY A 351 -18.13 23.22 10.80
C GLY A 351 -18.81 21.89 10.54
N CYS A 352 -19.22 21.61 9.30
CA CYS A 352 -19.84 20.34 8.92
C CYS A 352 -18.82 19.19 8.90
N ALA A 353 -19.32 17.96 9.02
CA ALA A 353 -18.51 16.75 8.93
C ALA A 353 -17.68 16.71 7.64
N LEU A 354 -16.39 16.41 7.78
CA LEU A 354 -15.47 16.26 6.66
C LEU A 354 -15.68 14.93 5.93
N SER A 355 -15.72 14.95 4.60
CA SER A 355 -15.80 13.71 3.82
C SER A 355 -14.47 12.93 3.83
N LYS A 356 -14.55 11.60 3.67
CA LYS A 356 -13.39 10.70 3.51
C LYS A 356 -12.44 11.15 2.38
N GLN A 357 -12.99 11.62 1.27
CA GLN A 357 -12.21 12.12 0.14
C GLN A 357 -11.46 13.41 0.50
N ARG A 358 -12.11 14.36 1.19
CA ARG A 358 -11.47 15.60 1.60
C ARG A 358 -10.38 15.35 2.64
N LEU A 359 -10.60 14.44 3.59
CA LEU A 359 -9.56 14.01 4.54
C LEU A 359 -8.36 13.39 3.82
N SER A 360 -8.61 12.55 2.80
CA SER A 360 -7.55 12.00 1.95
C SER A 360 -6.75 13.12 1.26
N HIS A 361 -7.41 14.16 0.77
CA HIS A 361 -6.73 15.31 0.17
C HIS A 361 -5.92 16.09 1.21
N TRP A 362 -6.44 16.35 2.41
CA TRP A 362 -5.66 17.02 3.46
C TRP A 362 -4.33 16.32 3.78
N VAL A 363 -4.31 15.00 3.82
CA VAL A 363 -3.05 14.24 4.03
C VAL A 363 -2.10 14.37 2.86
N VAL A 364 -2.60 14.40 1.62
CA VAL A 364 -1.77 14.60 0.41
C VAL A 364 -1.24 16.04 0.37
N ASP A 365 -2.10 17.03 0.62
CA ASP A 365 -1.77 18.45 0.65
C ASP A 365 -0.76 18.75 1.76
N ALA A 366 -0.86 18.10 2.93
CA ALA A 366 0.14 18.18 3.99
C ALA A 366 1.54 17.80 3.50
N ILE A 367 1.67 16.70 2.74
CA ILE A 367 2.95 16.24 2.16
C ILE A 367 3.41 17.23 1.08
N THR A 368 2.54 17.62 0.16
CA THR A 368 2.84 18.56 -0.93
C THR A 368 3.33 19.91 -0.39
N HIS A 369 2.63 20.46 0.60
CA HIS A 369 3.00 21.73 1.23
C HIS A 369 4.29 21.62 2.05
N ALA A 370 4.54 20.49 2.71
CA ALA A 370 5.82 20.25 3.39
C ALA A 370 7.00 20.30 2.41
N TYR A 371 6.88 19.68 1.24
CA TYR A 371 7.90 19.77 0.19
C TYR A 371 8.12 21.21 -0.29
N GLY A 372 7.04 21.95 -0.53
CA GLY A 372 7.11 23.36 -0.91
C GLY A 372 7.79 24.22 0.15
N ALA A 373 7.48 24.01 1.43
CA ALA A 373 8.11 24.71 2.55
C ALA A 373 9.62 24.40 2.67
N SER A 374 10.04 23.19 2.28
CA SER A 374 11.45 22.79 2.20
C SER A 374 12.13 23.17 0.88
N GLY A 375 11.49 23.98 0.02
CA GLY A 375 12.06 24.40 -1.27
C GLY A 375 12.23 23.25 -2.28
N ARG A 376 11.51 22.13 -2.11
CA ARG A 376 11.59 20.96 -2.99
C ARG A 376 10.35 20.83 -3.88
N PRO A 377 10.49 20.28 -5.10
CA PRO A 377 9.33 20.03 -5.95
C PRO A 377 8.41 19.00 -5.30
N PRO A 378 7.08 19.15 -5.43
CA PRO A 378 6.14 18.21 -4.84
C PRO A 378 6.30 16.81 -5.46
N PRO A 379 6.26 15.74 -4.65
CA PRO A 379 6.45 14.39 -5.13
C PRO A 379 5.30 13.97 -6.05
N SER A 380 5.61 13.19 -7.08
CA SER A 380 4.61 12.66 -7.99
C SER A 380 3.93 11.41 -7.41
N GLY A 381 2.62 11.27 -7.63
CA GLY A 381 1.88 10.07 -7.25
C GLY A 381 1.64 9.86 -5.76
N VAL A 382 1.71 10.92 -4.93
CA VAL A 382 1.34 10.87 -3.52
C VAL A 382 -0.11 10.42 -3.37
N ARG A 383 -0.34 9.45 -2.48
CA ARG A 383 -1.68 9.00 -2.10
C ARG A 383 -1.77 8.97 -0.59
N CYS A 384 -2.92 9.35 -0.03
CA CYS A 384 -3.16 9.23 1.42
C CYS A 384 -2.83 7.83 1.94
N HIS A 385 -3.20 6.78 1.19
CA HIS A 385 -2.94 5.40 1.59
C HIS A 385 -1.43 5.05 1.74
N SER A 386 -0.54 5.80 1.09
CA SER A 386 0.90 5.58 1.19
C SER A 386 1.47 5.90 2.58
N THR A 387 0.79 6.72 3.40
CA THR A 387 1.22 6.96 4.79
C THR A 387 1.28 5.69 5.61
N ARG A 388 0.34 4.75 5.38
CA ARG A 388 0.35 3.43 6.02
C ARG A 388 1.62 2.65 5.64
N SER A 389 1.94 2.59 4.36
CA SER A 389 3.13 1.90 3.85
C SER A 389 4.41 2.52 4.42
N VAL A 390 4.53 3.84 4.34
CA VAL A 390 5.73 4.58 4.76
C VAL A 390 5.93 4.47 6.27
N ALA A 391 4.90 4.75 7.08
CA ALA A 391 5.00 4.72 8.54
C ALA A 391 5.33 3.31 9.07
N THR A 392 4.64 2.27 8.56
CA THR A 392 4.90 0.89 9.00
C THR A 392 6.25 0.37 8.53
N SER A 393 6.74 0.80 7.36
CA SER A 393 8.07 0.44 6.88
C SER A 393 9.18 1.09 7.70
N TRP A 394 9.00 2.34 8.12
CA TRP A 394 9.91 3.01 9.07
C TRP A 394 9.89 2.34 10.45
N ALA A 395 8.72 1.96 10.95
CA ALA A 395 8.61 1.21 12.21
C ALA A 395 9.36 -0.13 12.13
N ALA A 396 9.20 -0.87 11.02
CA ALA A 396 9.90 -2.13 10.80
C ALA A 396 11.44 -1.94 10.69
N LEU A 397 11.89 -0.92 9.95
CA LEU A 397 13.32 -0.60 9.82
C LEU A 397 13.99 -0.34 11.18
N ARG A 398 13.23 0.18 12.14
CA ARG A 398 13.71 0.50 13.49
C ARG A 398 13.42 -0.58 14.54
N GLY A 399 13.10 -1.80 14.09
CA GLY A 399 12.98 -2.96 14.97
C GLY A 399 11.69 -3.04 15.78
N VAL A 400 10.60 -2.36 15.37
CA VAL A 400 9.28 -2.64 15.97
C VAL A 400 8.83 -4.04 15.55
N PRO A 401 8.39 -4.90 16.49
CA PRO A 401 7.90 -6.23 16.17
C PRO A 401 6.77 -6.19 15.12
N LEU A 402 6.83 -7.08 14.13
CA LEU A 402 5.84 -7.14 13.05
C LEU A 402 4.42 -7.35 13.58
N GLU A 403 4.26 -8.07 14.68
CA GLU A 403 2.99 -8.27 15.36
C GLU A 403 2.37 -6.95 15.83
N ALA A 404 3.17 -6.05 16.43
CA ALA A 404 2.71 -4.74 16.88
C ALA A 404 2.36 -3.84 15.69
N ILE A 405 3.14 -3.90 14.60
CA ILE A 405 2.84 -3.20 13.35
C ILE A 405 1.50 -3.69 12.76
N CYS A 406 1.31 -5.01 12.68
CA CYS A 406 0.08 -5.61 12.17
C CYS A 406 -1.12 -5.27 13.05
N ALA A 407 -0.97 -5.34 14.37
CA ALA A 407 -2.02 -4.97 15.31
C ALA A 407 -2.44 -3.50 15.17
N ALA A 408 -1.49 -2.58 15.03
CA ALA A 408 -1.79 -1.16 14.83
C ALA A 408 -2.45 -0.89 13.47
N ALA A 409 -1.95 -1.51 12.40
CA ALA A 409 -2.46 -1.32 11.04
C ALA A 409 -3.75 -2.12 10.73
N SER A 410 -4.26 -2.92 11.67
CA SER A 410 -5.40 -3.85 11.47
C SER A 410 -5.12 -4.88 10.36
N TRP A 411 -3.95 -5.52 10.40
CA TRP A 411 -3.59 -6.62 9.51
C TRP A 411 -3.62 -7.95 10.25
N ALA A 412 -4.29 -8.94 9.67
CA ALA A 412 -4.38 -10.28 10.26
C ALA A 412 -3.05 -11.04 10.21
N THR A 413 -2.21 -10.77 9.20
CA THR A 413 -0.96 -11.50 8.98
C THR A 413 0.19 -10.57 8.56
N PRO A 414 1.44 -10.88 8.97
CA PRO A 414 2.63 -10.18 8.47
C PRO A 414 2.77 -10.23 6.94
N GLY A 415 2.25 -11.28 6.29
CA GLY A 415 2.21 -11.39 4.84
C GLY A 415 1.49 -10.23 4.15
N THR A 416 0.50 -9.62 4.81
CA THR A 416 -0.17 -8.42 4.30
C THR A 416 0.80 -7.24 4.24
N PHE A 417 1.58 -7.04 5.29
CA PHE A 417 2.60 -6.00 5.34
C PHE A 417 3.66 -6.22 4.25
N THR A 418 4.30 -7.38 4.24
CA THR A 418 5.44 -7.66 3.35
C THR A 418 5.09 -7.60 1.88
N ARG A 419 3.88 -8.06 1.50
CA ARG A 419 3.46 -8.11 0.09
C ARG A 419 2.90 -6.80 -0.44
N PHE A 420 2.16 -6.04 0.39
CA PHE A 420 1.37 -4.91 -0.10
C PHE A 420 1.78 -3.54 0.45
N TYR A 421 2.46 -3.49 1.60
CA TYR A 421 2.73 -2.22 2.29
C TYR A 421 4.21 -1.92 2.53
N ARG A 422 5.07 -2.94 2.57
CA ARG A 422 6.50 -2.77 2.76
C ARG A 422 7.09 -2.01 1.57
N VAL A 423 7.66 -0.84 1.86
CA VAL A 423 8.45 -0.03 0.93
C VAL A 423 9.86 0.12 1.50
N ASN A 424 10.86 0.23 0.62
CA ASN A 424 12.24 0.43 1.05
C ASN A 424 12.44 1.89 1.46
N VAL A 425 12.43 2.14 2.77
CA VAL A 425 12.67 3.46 3.38
C VAL A 425 14.12 3.65 3.81
N ALA A 426 14.99 2.65 3.60
CA ALA A 426 16.42 2.86 3.79
C ALA A 426 16.94 3.74 2.64
N ASP A 427 17.65 4.82 3.00
CA ASP A 427 18.26 5.73 2.02
C ASP A 427 19.11 4.97 1.00
N HIS A 428 19.19 5.49 -0.23
CA HIS A 428 20.00 4.93 -1.32
C HIS A 428 21.52 4.98 -1.08
N CYS A 429 21.98 5.35 0.12
CA CYS A 429 23.40 5.32 0.46
C CYS A 429 23.62 5.15 1.97
N PRO A 430 23.80 3.92 2.47
CA PRO A 430 24.12 3.66 3.88
C PRO A 430 25.38 4.40 4.35
N MET A 431 26.34 4.64 3.45
CA MET A 431 27.60 5.33 3.77
C MET A 431 27.47 6.85 3.89
N ALA A 432 26.49 7.48 3.24
CA ALA A 432 26.29 8.93 3.33
C ALA A 432 25.77 9.34 4.72
N ALA A 433 25.05 8.45 5.42
CA ALA A 433 24.62 8.66 6.79
C ALA A 433 25.77 8.60 7.80
N VAL A 434 26.84 7.85 7.49
CA VAL A 434 28.05 7.74 8.33
C VAL A 434 28.97 8.97 8.19
N LEU A 435 28.88 9.70 7.08
CA LEU A 435 29.72 10.86 6.77
C LEU A 435 29.04 12.22 7.02
N ARG A 436 27.79 12.26 7.49
CA ARG A 436 27.13 13.52 7.85
C ARG A 436 27.52 13.94 9.27
N PRO A 437 28.15 15.12 9.47
CA PRO A 437 28.53 15.60 10.79
C PRO A 437 27.28 15.81 11.65
N SER A 438 27.26 15.17 12.82
CA SER A 438 26.54 15.44 14.09
C SER A 438 25.06 15.89 14.13
N GLY A 439 24.36 16.14 13.01
CA GLY A 439 22.96 16.59 12.99
C GLY A 439 21.90 15.49 12.81
N CYS A 440 22.30 14.23 12.65
CA CYS A 440 21.39 13.14 12.23
C CYS A 440 20.72 12.38 13.39
N TRP A 441 21.06 12.69 14.64
CA TRP A 441 20.48 12.03 15.83
C TRP A 441 19.01 12.44 16.05
N LEU A 442 18.61 13.67 15.71
CA LEU A 442 17.22 14.14 15.85
C LEU A 442 16.21 13.41 14.96
N LEU A 443 16.64 12.95 13.79
CA LEU A 443 15.81 12.15 12.88
C LEU A 443 15.59 10.71 13.39
N CYS A 444 16.52 10.19 14.20
CA CYS A 444 16.34 8.93 14.91
C CYS A 444 15.27 9.02 15.99
N ASP A 445 15.19 10.13 16.73
CA ASP A 445 14.20 10.32 17.79
C ASP A 445 12.78 10.51 17.22
N ILE A 446 12.65 11.25 16.12
CA ILE A 446 11.36 11.54 15.48
C ILE A 446 10.69 10.29 14.88
N VAL A 447 11.47 9.42 14.21
CA VAL A 447 10.96 8.10 13.79
C VAL A 447 10.72 7.22 15.02
N GLY A 448 11.58 7.34 16.04
CA GLY A 448 11.42 6.78 17.40
C GLY A 448 10.08 7.12 18.09
N MET A 449 9.48 8.27 17.79
CA MET A 449 8.22 8.71 18.38
C MET A 449 6.99 8.08 17.72
N VAL A 450 7.00 7.96 16.38
CA VAL A 450 6.02 7.12 15.66
C VAL A 450 6.09 5.71 16.24
N ILE A 451 7.30 5.21 16.50
CA ILE A 451 7.58 3.92 17.14
C ILE A 451 7.10 3.85 18.59
N GLN A 452 7.20 4.91 19.39
CA GLN A 452 6.75 4.91 20.78
C GLN A 452 5.23 4.66 20.86
N CYS A 453 4.46 5.16 19.90
CA CYS A 453 3.04 4.80 19.76
C CYS A 453 2.82 3.30 19.46
N PHE A 454 3.72 2.65 18.69
CA PHE A 454 3.67 1.21 18.45
C PHE A 454 4.20 0.38 19.65
N LYS A 455 5.28 0.81 20.32
CA LYS A 455 5.92 0.11 21.46
C LYS A 455 5.09 0.19 22.74
N HIS A 456 4.42 1.32 23.02
CA HIS A 456 3.58 1.46 24.22
C HIS A 456 2.35 0.53 24.20
N ARG A 457 1.97 -0.01 23.03
CA ARG A 457 0.96 -1.08 22.90
C ARG A 457 1.45 -2.43 23.45
N LEU A 458 2.75 -2.74 23.33
CA LEU A 458 3.35 -3.97 23.88
C LEU A 458 3.43 -3.92 25.41
N TRP A 459 3.88 -2.79 25.97
CA TRP A 459 4.08 -2.67 27.42
C TRP A 459 2.80 -2.83 28.27
N ARG A 460 1.63 -2.44 27.75
CA ARG A 460 0.34 -2.67 28.45
C ARG A 460 -0.24 -4.06 28.23
N SER A 461 0.17 -4.80 27.20
CA SER A 461 -0.29 -6.18 26.96
C SER A 461 0.44 -7.20 27.84
N VAL A 462 1.65 -6.86 28.32
CA VAL A 462 2.46 -7.74 29.20
C VAL A 462 2.10 -7.57 30.68
N ARG A 463 1.42 -6.47 31.07
CA ARG A 463 0.91 -6.25 32.44
C ARG A 463 -0.52 -6.76 32.71
N MET A 464 -1.17 -7.38 31.71
CA MET A 464 -2.51 -7.98 31.85
C MET A 464 -2.49 -9.50 31.58
N LYS A 465 -1.38 -10.17 31.92
CA LYS A 465 -1.32 -11.62 32.08
C LYS A 465 -0.74 -11.96 33.44
#